data_AF-M1Z859-F1
#
_entry.id   AF-M1Z859-F1
#
_cell.length_a   1.000
_cell.length_b   1.000
_cell.length_c   1.000
_cell.angle_alpha   90.00
_cell.angle_beta   90.00
_cell.angle_gamma   90.00
#
_symmetry.space_group_name_H-M   'P 1'
#
loop_
_entity.id
_entity.type
_entity.pdbx_description
1 polymer ?
#
loop_
_entity_poly.entity_id
_entity_poly.type
_entity_poly.pdbx_seq_one_letter_code
_entity_poly.pdbx_strand_id
1 'polypeptide(L)'
;MAPFMRITQVFDGPSINSTHLGNLYQVMASNKNLISSGKSLTLYSLQAGFSNIGYAVILQDYADVKQFNSSYKAINCISILNYCDVKLDASAGTAAAIRYYGLFYVDDFSMPDTNVISVYNDYVTPLHKLADYTSSISKTNTPQKFSGKFTTFVLNKDQATLRMSSAEKTAEWNTAFDSRRGFFTSGNYGLNSSIQNIADQITASKLTNISFTVDRTAIIGGASLTVKITSEQKTVLNNVYTTSNFPGGILYTIGDSISVKYDSNGAVSTGPFVSFGFDRYSSAACNGIFITIIMAIWMGLSL
;
A
#
# COMPACT_ATOMS: atom_id res chain seq x y z
N MET A 1 1.48 17.97 -19.92
CA MET A 1 0.53 17.59 -18.85
C MET A 1 -0.55 18.65 -18.58
N ALA A 2 -0.29 19.95 -18.79
CA ALA A 2 -1.26 21.02 -18.54
C ALA A 2 -2.47 21.19 -19.51
N PRO A 3 -2.51 20.72 -20.78
CA PRO A 3 -3.59 21.11 -21.69
C PRO A 3 -4.95 20.50 -21.31
N PHE A 4 -5.01 19.23 -20.91
CA PHE A 4 -6.27 18.57 -20.53
C PHE A 4 -6.91 19.17 -19.28
N MET A 5 -6.11 19.45 -18.25
CA MET A 5 -6.62 20.11 -17.03
C MET A 5 -7.08 21.54 -17.28
N ARG A 6 -6.57 22.22 -18.32
CA ARG A 6 -7.00 23.59 -18.68
C ARG A 6 -8.31 23.60 -19.46
N ILE A 7 -8.58 22.56 -20.26
CA ILE A 7 -9.83 22.45 -21.05
C ILE A 7 -10.99 21.84 -20.27
N THR A 8 -10.72 21.12 -19.17
CA THR A 8 -11.78 20.62 -18.27
C THR A 8 -12.22 21.71 -17.30
N GLN A 9 -13.42 22.23 -17.52
CA GLN A 9 -14.09 23.22 -16.67
C GLN A 9 -14.78 22.52 -15.50
N VAL A 10 -14.88 23.23 -14.38
CA VAL A 10 -15.51 22.75 -13.15
C VAL A 10 -16.65 23.68 -12.76
N PHE A 11 -17.80 23.11 -12.43
CA PHE A 11 -19.00 23.84 -12.01
C PHE A 11 -19.54 23.31 -10.68
N ASP A 12 -20.00 24.21 -9.82
CA ASP A 12 -20.64 23.88 -8.55
C ASP A 12 -22.13 23.59 -8.73
N GLY A 13 -22.45 22.34 -9.05
CA GLY A 13 -23.82 21.89 -9.25
C GLY A 13 -23.94 20.78 -10.30
N PRO A 14 -25.17 20.39 -10.65
CA PRO A 14 -25.44 19.21 -11.47
C PRO A 14 -25.26 19.42 -12.98
N SER A 15 -24.96 20.64 -13.44
CA SER A 15 -24.78 20.91 -14.87
C SER A 15 -23.81 22.07 -15.16
N ILE A 16 -23.53 22.28 -16.44
CA ILE A 16 -22.73 23.42 -16.95
C ILE A 16 -23.40 24.79 -16.77
N ASN A 17 -24.68 24.83 -16.37
CA ASN A 17 -25.39 26.08 -16.06
C ASN A 17 -25.18 26.53 -14.60
N SER A 18 -24.49 25.72 -13.78
CA SER A 18 -24.22 26.05 -12.38
C SER A 18 -23.04 27.04 -12.26
N THR A 19 -22.72 27.50 -11.05
CA THR A 19 -21.60 28.45 -10.83
C THR A 19 -20.29 27.88 -11.35
N HIS A 20 -19.62 28.58 -12.27
CA HIS A 20 -18.31 28.18 -12.79
C HIS A 20 -17.22 28.43 -11.74
N LEU A 21 -16.46 27.38 -11.40
CA LEU A 21 -15.39 27.41 -10.40
C LEU A 21 -13.99 27.52 -11.03
N GLY A 22 -13.90 27.55 -12.36
CA GLY A 22 -12.64 27.55 -13.11
C GLY A 22 -12.37 26.22 -13.81
N ASN A 23 -11.09 25.86 -13.97
CA ASN A 23 -10.65 24.61 -14.60
C ASN A 23 -9.80 23.75 -13.66
N LEU A 24 -9.63 22.47 -13.99
CA LEU A 24 -8.87 21.53 -13.16
C LEU A 24 -7.42 21.97 -12.91
N TYR A 25 -6.79 22.70 -13.84
CA TYR A 25 -5.44 23.22 -13.63
C TYR A 25 -5.40 24.27 -12.51
N GLN A 26 -6.39 25.17 -12.46
CA GLN A 26 -6.51 26.16 -11.39
C GLN A 26 -6.79 25.49 -10.04
N VAL A 27 -7.65 24.45 -10.03
CA VAL A 27 -7.92 23.65 -8.82
C VAL A 27 -6.64 23.01 -8.30
N MET A 28 -5.90 22.31 -9.16
CA MET A 28 -4.63 21.68 -8.78
C MET A 28 -3.59 22.71 -8.33
N ALA A 29 -3.45 23.83 -9.05
CA ALA A 29 -2.49 24.89 -8.71
C ALA A 29 -2.81 25.59 -7.38
N SER A 30 -4.07 25.58 -6.94
CA SER A 30 -4.47 26.17 -5.67
C SER A 30 -3.97 25.38 -4.45
N ASN A 31 -3.62 24.09 -4.62
CA ASN A 31 -3.35 23.14 -3.53
C ASN A 31 -4.46 23.10 -2.45
N LYS A 32 -5.69 23.49 -2.79
CA LYS A 32 -6.86 23.45 -1.92
C LYS A 32 -7.85 22.40 -2.41
N ASN A 33 -8.55 21.79 -1.46
CA ASN A 33 -9.68 20.94 -1.76
C ASN A 33 -10.80 21.77 -2.37
N LEU A 34 -11.33 21.31 -3.50
CA LEU A 34 -12.55 21.86 -4.09
C LEU A 34 -13.75 21.12 -3.50
N ILE A 35 -14.57 21.83 -2.74
CA ILE A 35 -15.76 21.29 -2.09
C ILE A 35 -16.98 21.93 -2.74
N SER A 36 -17.95 21.12 -3.19
CA SER A 36 -19.23 21.63 -3.68
C SER A 36 -19.97 22.35 -2.55
N SER A 37 -20.65 23.45 -2.85
CA SER A 37 -21.63 24.04 -1.92
C SER A 37 -22.89 23.19 -1.78
N GLY A 38 -23.13 22.28 -2.72
CA GLY A 38 -24.27 21.38 -2.76
C GLY A 38 -23.87 19.90 -2.74
N LYS A 39 -24.57 19.09 -3.53
CA LYS A 39 -24.38 17.63 -3.60
C LYS A 39 -23.62 17.16 -4.84
N SER A 40 -23.21 18.07 -5.73
CA SER A 40 -22.66 17.70 -7.03
C SER A 40 -21.67 18.72 -7.57
N LEU A 41 -20.60 18.20 -8.17
CA LEU A 41 -19.68 18.94 -9.03
C LEU A 41 -19.84 18.43 -10.46
N THR A 42 -19.88 19.33 -11.43
CA THR A 42 -19.86 18.97 -12.84
C THR A 42 -18.48 19.24 -13.42
N LEU A 43 -17.86 18.21 -13.99
CA LEU A 43 -16.64 18.31 -14.79
C LEU A 43 -17.02 18.27 -16.27
N TYR A 44 -16.68 19.32 -17.01
CA TYR A 44 -17.03 19.45 -18.42
C TYR A 44 -15.79 19.69 -19.28
N SER A 45 -15.52 18.78 -20.21
CA SER A 45 -14.44 18.95 -21.18
C SER A 45 -14.92 19.80 -22.36
N LEU A 46 -14.20 20.90 -22.66
CA LEU A 46 -14.44 21.70 -23.86
C LEU A 46 -14.04 20.98 -25.17
N GLN A 47 -13.32 19.85 -25.06
CA GLN A 47 -12.99 19.01 -26.20
C GLN A 47 -13.91 17.79 -26.22
N ALA A 48 -14.62 17.61 -27.34
CA ALA A 48 -15.45 16.45 -27.59
C ALA A 48 -14.57 15.19 -27.80
N GLY A 49 -14.98 14.06 -27.21
CA GLY A 49 -14.49 12.75 -27.65
C GLY A 49 -13.28 12.15 -26.95
N PHE A 50 -12.99 12.48 -25.69
CA PHE A 50 -11.97 11.71 -24.94
C PHE A 50 -12.60 10.65 -24.05
N SER A 51 -12.84 9.48 -24.63
CA SER A 51 -13.29 8.30 -23.88
C SER A 51 -12.17 7.56 -23.14
N ASN A 52 -10.87 7.87 -23.32
CA ASN A 52 -9.80 7.01 -22.77
C ASN A 52 -8.41 7.66 -22.59
N ILE A 53 -8.30 8.95 -22.25
CA ILE A 53 -6.98 9.49 -21.88
C ILE A 53 -6.80 9.33 -20.37
N GLY A 54 -5.78 8.55 -19.96
CA GLY A 54 -5.47 8.10 -18.61
C GLY A 54 -5.12 9.19 -17.58
N TYR A 55 -5.89 10.27 -17.53
CA TYR A 55 -5.87 11.28 -16.48
C TYR A 55 -7.12 11.11 -15.63
N ALA A 56 -6.98 10.41 -14.51
CA ALA A 56 -8.07 10.23 -13.56
C ALA A 56 -8.18 11.46 -12.66
N VAL A 57 -9.41 11.97 -12.51
CA VAL A 57 -9.76 12.85 -11.40
C VAL A 57 -10.29 11.97 -10.28
N ILE A 58 -9.69 12.07 -9.10
CA ILE A 58 -10.21 11.39 -7.92
C ILE A 58 -11.27 12.29 -7.31
N LEU A 59 -12.54 11.86 -7.39
CA LEU A 59 -13.64 12.46 -6.65
C LEU A 59 -13.92 11.61 -5.42
N GLN A 60 -14.13 12.26 -4.28
CA GLN A 60 -14.43 11.60 -3.00
C GLN A 60 -15.63 12.29 -2.36
N ASP A 61 -16.42 11.52 -1.62
CA ASP A 61 -17.42 12.12 -0.75
C ASP A 61 -16.71 12.92 0.34
N TYR A 62 -17.17 14.15 0.60
CA TYR A 62 -16.58 15.00 1.63
C TYR A 62 -16.69 14.35 3.02
N ALA A 63 -17.75 13.60 3.29
CA ALA A 63 -17.94 12.91 4.56
C ALA A 63 -16.81 11.92 4.87
N ASP A 64 -16.20 11.33 3.84
CA ASP A 64 -15.15 10.33 3.93
C ASP A 64 -13.73 10.92 4.04
N VAL A 65 -13.57 12.23 3.79
CA VAL A 65 -12.26 12.90 3.79
C VAL A 65 -12.17 14.10 4.74
N LYS A 66 -13.29 14.56 5.32
CA LYS A 66 -13.35 15.73 6.22
C LYS A 66 -12.47 15.59 7.48
N GLN A 67 -12.11 14.37 7.88
CA GLN A 67 -11.21 14.11 8.99
C GLN A 67 -9.75 14.50 8.70
N PHE A 68 -9.37 14.66 7.42
CA PHE A 68 -8.05 15.11 7.00
C PHE A 68 -8.00 16.64 6.92
N ASN A 69 -8.22 17.27 8.07
CA ASN A 69 -8.39 18.72 8.22
C ASN A 69 -7.12 19.54 7.98
N SER A 70 -5.92 18.93 8.02
CA SER A 70 -4.67 19.62 7.70
C SER A 70 -4.37 19.61 6.21
N SER A 71 -4.38 18.43 5.58
CA SER A 71 -4.28 18.32 4.12
C SER A 71 -4.82 16.99 3.61
N TYR A 72 -5.43 17.02 2.42
CA TYR A 72 -5.80 15.84 1.65
C TYR A 72 -5.40 16.07 0.21
N LYS A 73 -4.60 15.19 -0.39
CA LYS A 73 -4.10 15.41 -1.76
C LYS A 73 -3.87 14.14 -2.54
N ALA A 74 -3.94 14.24 -3.86
CA ALA A 74 -3.53 13.17 -4.76
C ALA A 74 -2.01 13.13 -4.94
N ILE A 75 -1.44 11.92 -5.04
CA ILE A 75 -0.05 11.67 -5.40
C ILE A 75 0.04 11.58 -6.92
N ASN A 76 0.71 12.55 -7.54
CA ASN A 76 0.79 12.68 -9.00
C ASN A 76 2.23 12.74 -9.55
N CYS A 77 3.26 12.57 -8.71
CA CYS A 77 4.67 12.68 -9.14
C CYS A 77 5.38 11.37 -9.49
N ILE A 78 4.75 10.21 -9.30
CA ILE A 78 5.41 8.92 -9.54
C ILE A 78 5.69 8.76 -11.04
N SER A 79 6.97 8.69 -11.38
CA SER A 79 7.49 8.57 -12.74
C SER A 79 8.45 7.39 -12.83
N ILE A 80 8.53 6.78 -14.00
CA ILE A 80 9.47 5.68 -14.30
C ILE A 80 10.94 6.07 -14.16
N LEU A 81 11.27 7.37 -14.25
CA LEU A 81 12.66 7.84 -14.27
C LEU A 81 13.13 8.44 -12.94
N ASN A 82 12.23 8.83 -12.05
CA ASN A 82 12.58 9.61 -10.86
C ASN A 82 11.80 9.17 -9.63
N TYR A 83 12.42 9.36 -8.47
CA TYR A 83 11.72 9.30 -7.20
C TYR A 83 10.64 10.39 -7.13
N CYS A 84 9.55 10.06 -6.44
CA CYS A 84 8.47 10.97 -6.10
C CYS A 84 8.46 11.17 -4.60
N ASP A 85 8.90 12.36 -4.18
CA ASP A 85 8.89 12.76 -2.78
C ASP A 85 7.55 13.46 -2.47
N VAL A 86 6.76 12.86 -1.57
CA VAL A 86 5.48 13.41 -1.13
C VAL A 86 5.60 13.86 0.32
N LYS A 87 5.50 15.18 0.52
CA LYS A 87 5.49 15.79 1.85
C LYS A 87 4.08 15.79 2.43
N LEU A 88 3.87 15.25 3.62
CA LEU A 88 2.65 15.38 4.38
C LEU A 88 2.89 16.34 5.55
N ASP A 89 1.94 17.24 5.76
CA ASP A 89 1.96 18.18 6.88
C ASP A 89 0.67 18.03 7.68
N ALA A 90 0.81 17.40 8.85
CA ALA A 90 -0.23 17.15 9.83
C ALA A 90 -0.06 18.04 11.08
N SER A 91 0.58 19.21 10.94
CA SER A 91 0.80 20.15 12.06
C SER A 91 -0.50 20.79 12.58
N ALA A 92 -1.52 20.91 11.72
CA ALA A 92 -2.83 21.47 12.06
C ALA A 92 -3.94 20.41 12.26
N GLY A 93 -3.56 19.12 12.28
CA GLY A 93 -4.45 17.98 12.36
C GLY A 93 -4.06 16.88 11.34
N THR A 94 -4.89 15.87 11.15
CA THR A 94 -4.51 14.72 10.31
C THR A 94 -4.29 15.13 8.85
N ALA A 95 -3.26 14.58 8.21
CA ALA A 95 -2.99 14.75 6.79
C ALA A 95 -3.06 13.43 6.05
N ALA A 96 -3.46 13.46 4.78
CA ALA A 96 -3.44 12.27 3.95
C ALA A 96 -3.07 12.56 2.50
N ALA A 97 -2.45 11.55 1.87
CA ALA A 97 -2.20 11.52 0.45
C ALA A 97 -2.69 10.21 -0.15
N ILE A 98 -3.43 10.31 -1.25
CA ILE A 98 -4.02 9.15 -1.95
C ILE A 98 -3.34 8.98 -3.30
N ARG A 99 -3.02 7.74 -3.64
CA ARG A 99 -2.54 7.35 -4.96
C ARG A 99 -3.59 6.49 -5.65
N TYR A 100 -3.93 6.83 -6.89
CA TYR A 100 -4.76 6.01 -7.75
C TYR A 100 -3.90 5.19 -8.71
N TYR A 101 -4.20 3.90 -8.76
CA TYR A 101 -3.83 2.91 -9.76
C TYR A 101 -2.32 2.62 -9.92
N GLY A 102 -2.02 1.33 -9.98
CA GLY A 102 -0.73 0.80 -10.43
C GLY A 102 0.15 0.34 -9.28
N LEU A 103 1.04 -0.59 -9.61
CA LEU A 103 2.09 -1.04 -8.71
C LEU A 103 3.11 0.08 -8.51
N PHE A 104 3.54 0.25 -7.26
CA PHE A 104 4.60 1.17 -6.88
C PHE A 104 5.29 0.68 -5.61
N TYR A 105 6.37 1.35 -5.26
CA TYR A 105 7.18 1.04 -4.10
C TYR A 105 7.34 2.29 -3.25
N VAL A 106 7.30 2.12 -1.93
CA VAL A 106 7.79 3.13 -0.99
C VAL A 106 9.19 2.72 -0.57
N ASP A 107 10.15 3.58 -0.85
CA ASP A 107 11.57 3.34 -0.61
C ASP A 107 11.98 3.82 0.80
N ASP A 108 11.40 4.93 1.26
CA ASP A 108 11.71 5.52 2.57
C ASP A 108 10.54 6.32 3.15
N PHE A 109 10.50 6.37 4.48
CA PHE A 109 9.70 7.31 5.25
C PHE A 109 10.62 8.16 6.13
N SER A 110 10.77 9.42 5.76
CA SER A 110 11.51 10.41 6.55
C SER A 110 10.56 11.13 7.49
N MET A 111 10.65 10.83 8.79
CA MET A 111 9.70 11.29 9.80
C MET A 111 10.33 11.29 11.21
N PRO A 112 9.88 12.17 12.13
CA PRO A 112 10.28 12.14 13.54
C PRO A 112 9.74 10.88 14.26
N ASP A 113 10.21 10.63 15.48
CA ASP A 113 9.76 9.53 16.35
C ASP A 113 8.39 9.78 17.00
N THR A 114 7.83 10.96 16.82
CA THR A 114 6.56 11.36 17.39
C THR A 114 5.36 10.89 16.56
N ASN A 115 5.50 10.72 15.25
CA ASN A 115 4.37 10.50 14.35
C ASN A 115 4.30 9.07 13.80
N VAL A 116 3.17 8.78 13.15
CA VAL A 116 2.86 7.48 12.54
C VAL A 116 2.25 7.74 11.17
N ILE A 117 2.74 7.00 10.17
CA ILE A 117 2.08 6.90 8.86
C ILE A 117 1.34 5.57 8.79
N SER A 118 0.02 5.63 8.74
CA SER A 118 -0.83 4.47 8.49
C SER A 118 -1.14 4.36 7.00
N VAL A 119 -1.00 3.16 6.43
CA VAL A 119 -1.23 2.91 5.01
C VAL A 119 -2.46 2.02 4.85
N TYR A 120 -3.35 2.41 3.95
CA TYR A 120 -4.62 1.74 3.70
C TYR A 120 -4.81 1.40 2.23
N ASN A 121 -5.53 0.32 1.96
CA ASN A 121 -5.99 -0.06 0.63
C ASN A 121 -7.47 0.31 0.42
N ASP A 122 -7.78 1.10 -0.59
CA ASP A 122 -9.14 1.58 -0.91
C ASP A 122 -9.75 2.50 0.16
N TYR A 123 -10.16 1.95 1.31
CA TYR A 123 -10.85 2.67 2.38
C TYR A 123 -9.96 2.92 3.60
N VAL A 124 -10.12 4.08 4.24
CA VAL A 124 -9.40 4.41 5.49
C VAL A 124 -10.15 3.83 6.69
N THR A 125 -10.09 2.51 6.84
CA THR A 125 -10.73 1.76 7.93
C THR A 125 -9.80 0.64 8.45
N PRO A 126 -10.01 0.10 9.67
CA PRO A 126 -9.16 -0.95 10.22
C PRO A 126 -9.05 -2.20 9.33
N LEU A 127 -10.14 -2.63 8.68
CA LEU A 127 -10.18 -3.81 7.80
C LEU A 127 -9.33 -3.67 6.52
N HIS A 128 -9.00 -2.44 6.16
CA HIS A 128 -8.29 -2.09 4.93
C HIS A 128 -6.87 -1.61 5.20
N LYS A 129 -6.46 -1.63 6.47
CA LYS A 129 -5.14 -1.17 6.90
C LYS A 129 -4.08 -2.20 6.52
N LEU A 130 -3.02 -1.74 5.86
CA LEU A 130 -1.89 -2.57 5.44
C LEU A 130 -0.77 -2.54 6.47
N ALA A 131 -0.43 -1.36 7.00
CA ALA A 131 0.67 -1.19 7.93
C ALA A 131 0.61 0.14 8.67
N ASP A 132 1.32 0.19 9.79
CA ASP A 132 1.79 1.42 10.43
C ASP A 132 3.30 1.52 10.26
N TYR A 133 3.78 2.73 9.99
CA TYR A 133 5.19 3.07 9.95
C TYR A 133 5.49 4.11 11.02
N THR A 134 6.48 3.82 11.84
CA THR A 134 7.13 4.75 12.76
C THR A 134 8.57 4.97 12.30
N SER A 135 9.24 6.00 12.81
CA SER A 135 10.66 6.23 12.51
C SER A 135 11.58 5.06 12.88
N SER A 136 11.19 4.25 13.87
CA SER A 136 11.98 3.11 14.34
C SER A 136 11.90 1.89 13.43
N ILE A 137 10.80 1.71 12.68
CA ILE A 137 10.59 0.54 11.82
C ILE A 137 10.63 0.88 10.33
N SER A 138 10.54 2.16 9.94
CA SER A 138 10.53 2.54 8.54
C SER A 138 11.74 2.00 7.78
N LYS A 139 12.94 2.11 8.36
CA LYS A 139 14.20 1.63 7.75
C LYS A 139 14.29 0.12 7.55
N THR A 140 13.58 -0.66 8.37
CA THR A 140 13.56 -2.13 8.25
C THR A 140 12.40 -2.62 7.41
N ASN A 141 11.32 -1.84 7.32
CA ASN A 141 10.08 -2.21 6.66
C ASN A 141 9.95 -1.61 5.25
N THR A 142 10.92 -0.82 4.79
CA THR A 142 11.08 -0.40 3.39
C THR A 142 12.31 -1.07 2.76
N PRO A 143 12.34 -1.26 1.42
CA PRO A 143 11.28 -0.94 0.47
C PRO A 143 10.05 -1.83 0.66
N GLN A 144 8.86 -1.26 0.46
CA GLN A 144 7.57 -1.98 0.48
C GLN A 144 6.80 -1.79 -0.82
N LYS A 145 6.35 -2.90 -1.40
CA LYS A 145 5.49 -2.94 -2.59
C LYS A 145 4.03 -2.69 -2.22
N PHE A 146 3.38 -1.84 -3.00
CA PHE A 146 1.95 -1.58 -2.93
C PHE A 146 1.33 -1.74 -4.31
N SER A 147 0.21 -2.47 -4.38
CA SER A 147 -0.48 -2.84 -5.62
C SER A 147 -1.96 -2.45 -5.61
N GLY A 148 -2.37 -1.68 -4.61
CA GLY A 148 -3.74 -1.22 -4.41
C GLY A 148 -4.29 -0.42 -5.58
N LYS A 149 -5.60 -0.55 -5.86
CA LYS A 149 -6.28 0.37 -6.77
C LYS A 149 -6.25 1.80 -6.23
N PHE A 150 -6.49 1.95 -4.94
CA PHE A 150 -6.21 3.16 -4.20
C PHE A 150 -5.32 2.82 -3.01
N THR A 151 -4.27 3.60 -2.80
CA THR A 151 -3.43 3.49 -1.59
C THR A 151 -3.40 4.85 -0.91
N THR A 152 -3.85 4.89 0.33
CA THR A 152 -3.95 6.12 1.11
C THR A 152 -2.96 6.08 2.26
N PHE A 153 -2.11 7.09 2.32
CA PHE A 153 -1.17 7.34 3.39
C PHE A 153 -1.78 8.38 4.32
N VAL A 154 -1.89 8.06 5.60
CA VAL A 154 -2.45 8.95 6.63
C VAL A 154 -1.37 9.25 7.65
N LEU A 155 -1.03 10.53 7.80
CA LEU A 155 -0.11 11.04 8.81
C LEU A 155 -0.93 11.62 9.98
N ASN A 156 -0.67 11.13 11.18
CA ASN A 156 -1.44 11.53 12.36
C ASN A 156 -1.08 12.90 12.94
N LYS A 157 0.20 13.32 12.86
CA LYS A 157 0.69 14.63 13.34
C LYS A 157 2.09 14.94 12.77
N ASP A 158 2.55 16.16 13.02
CA ASP A 158 3.85 16.68 12.60
C ASP A 158 4.02 16.63 11.07
N GLN A 159 5.24 16.47 10.58
CA GLN A 159 5.55 16.41 9.15
C GLN A 159 6.29 15.12 8.82
N ALA A 160 6.06 14.62 7.61
CA ALA A 160 6.78 13.47 7.08
C ALA A 160 6.96 13.57 5.56
N THR A 161 7.99 12.92 5.04
CA THR A 161 8.22 12.79 3.59
C THR A 161 8.25 11.32 3.22
N LEU A 162 7.42 10.94 2.23
CA LEU A 162 7.41 9.62 1.63
C LEU A 162 8.23 9.68 0.35
N ARG A 163 9.21 8.79 0.20
CA ARG A 163 9.95 8.61 -1.05
C ARG A 163 9.44 7.37 -1.77
N MET A 164 9.01 7.55 -3.01
CA MET A 164 8.40 6.49 -3.81
C MET A 164 9.06 6.33 -5.17
N SER A 165 9.00 5.12 -5.69
CA SER A 165 9.48 4.76 -7.02
C SER A 165 8.46 3.85 -7.72
N SER A 166 8.44 3.85 -9.06
CA SER A 166 7.55 2.96 -9.83
C SER A 166 8.22 1.68 -10.30
N ALA A 167 9.54 1.54 -10.09
CA ALA A 167 10.34 0.47 -10.67
C ALA A 167 10.97 -0.38 -9.56
N GLU A 168 10.76 -1.69 -9.65
CA GLU A 168 11.24 -2.69 -8.68
C GLU A 168 12.76 -2.60 -8.47
N LYS A 169 13.50 -2.42 -9.56
CA LYS A 169 14.95 -2.28 -9.54
C LYS A 169 15.42 -1.02 -8.82
N THR A 170 14.71 0.09 -9.00
CA THR A 170 15.03 1.35 -8.32
C THR A 170 14.74 1.26 -6.83
N ALA A 171 13.66 0.55 -6.47
CA ALA A 171 13.27 0.33 -5.09
C ALA A 171 14.13 -0.70 -4.36
N GLU A 172 14.85 -1.56 -5.09
CA GLU A 172 15.50 -2.75 -4.54
C GLU A 172 14.52 -3.68 -3.80
N TRP A 173 13.24 -3.71 -4.25
CA TRP A 173 12.19 -4.49 -3.59
C TRP A 173 12.57 -5.95 -3.40
N ASN A 174 13.18 -6.60 -4.40
CA ASN A 174 13.50 -8.03 -4.31
C ASN A 174 14.76 -8.34 -3.49
N THR A 175 15.40 -7.35 -2.87
CA THR A 175 16.72 -7.51 -2.22
C THR A 175 16.60 -7.48 -0.69
N ALA A 176 16.79 -8.62 -0.04
CA ALA A 176 16.80 -8.69 1.42
C ALA A 176 18.09 -8.13 2.03
N PHE A 177 17.95 -7.56 3.22
CA PHE A 177 19.04 -7.10 4.09
C PHE A 177 18.74 -7.52 5.53
N ASP A 178 19.73 -7.35 6.42
CA ASP A 178 19.61 -7.76 7.82
C ASP A 178 18.49 -6.99 8.53
N SER A 179 17.70 -7.70 9.33
CA SER A 179 16.50 -7.18 10.01
C SER A 179 15.39 -6.69 9.08
N ARG A 180 15.44 -6.98 7.77
CA ARG A 180 14.37 -6.57 6.84
C ARG A 180 13.06 -7.22 7.27
N ARG A 181 11.98 -6.45 7.22
CA ARG A 181 10.59 -6.89 7.39
C ARG A 181 9.75 -6.36 6.24
N GLY A 182 8.58 -6.93 6.04
CA GLY A 182 7.63 -6.46 5.04
C GLY A 182 6.46 -7.42 4.90
N PHE A 183 5.67 -7.22 3.85
CA PHE A 183 4.54 -8.11 3.56
C PHE A 183 4.30 -8.27 2.05
N PHE A 184 3.71 -9.40 1.70
CA PHE A 184 3.09 -9.65 0.40
C PHE A 184 1.58 -9.54 0.55
N THR A 185 0.95 -8.81 -0.36
CA THR A 185 -0.51 -8.67 -0.37
C THR A 185 -1.03 -8.45 -1.79
N SER A 186 -2.29 -8.79 -2.01
CA SER A 186 -2.97 -8.57 -3.28
C SER A 186 -3.39 -7.11 -3.46
N GLY A 187 -3.59 -6.71 -4.72
CA GLY A 187 -4.04 -5.35 -5.04
C GLY A 187 -5.46 -5.03 -4.54
N ASN A 188 -6.26 -6.04 -4.21
CA ASN A 188 -7.61 -5.88 -3.66
C ASN A 188 -7.69 -6.37 -2.22
N TYR A 189 -6.59 -6.32 -1.45
CA TYR A 189 -6.61 -6.66 -0.04
C TYR A 189 -7.65 -5.82 0.74
N GLY A 190 -8.36 -6.47 1.67
CA GLY A 190 -9.46 -5.88 2.43
C GLY A 190 -10.78 -5.80 1.67
N LEU A 191 -10.78 -6.00 0.33
CA LEU A 191 -11.98 -5.97 -0.51
C LEU A 191 -12.45 -7.39 -0.84
N ASN A 192 -13.77 -7.61 -0.82
CA ASN A 192 -14.36 -8.85 -1.31
C ASN A 192 -14.24 -8.93 -2.84
N SER A 193 -13.24 -9.67 -3.32
CA SER A 193 -12.91 -9.77 -4.74
C SER A 193 -12.46 -11.18 -5.10
N SER A 194 -12.74 -11.60 -6.34
CA SER A 194 -12.14 -12.80 -6.94
C SER A 194 -10.78 -12.53 -7.59
N ILE A 195 -10.40 -11.25 -7.74
CA ILE A 195 -9.13 -10.82 -8.30
C ILE A 195 -8.16 -10.58 -7.15
N GLN A 196 -7.55 -11.65 -6.65
CA GLN A 196 -6.67 -11.63 -5.48
C GLN A 196 -5.30 -12.27 -5.71
N ASN A 197 -5.01 -12.70 -6.95
CA ASN A 197 -3.80 -13.43 -7.27
C ASN A 197 -2.53 -12.61 -7.00
N ILE A 198 -1.52 -13.26 -6.43
CA ILE A 198 -0.17 -12.70 -6.30
C ILE A 198 0.88 -13.75 -6.64
N ALA A 199 2.02 -13.30 -7.16
CA ALA A 199 3.23 -14.08 -7.30
C ALA A 199 4.41 -13.11 -7.13
N ASP A 200 5.22 -13.31 -6.09
CA ASP A 200 6.29 -12.39 -5.73
C ASP A 200 7.41 -13.10 -4.96
N GLN A 201 8.59 -12.49 -4.92
CA GLN A 201 9.77 -13.07 -4.30
C GLN A 201 10.73 -12.01 -3.76
N ILE A 202 11.35 -12.32 -2.62
CA ILE A 202 12.46 -11.57 -2.03
C ILE A 202 13.66 -12.51 -1.89
N THR A 203 14.85 -12.03 -2.23
CA THR A 203 16.10 -12.80 -2.22
C THR A 203 17.19 -12.06 -1.44
N ALA A 204 17.90 -12.78 -0.58
CA ALA A 204 19.10 -12.35 0.11
C ALA A 204 20.36 -12.79 -0.65
N SER A 205 21.44 -12.04 -0.49
CA SER A 205 22.76 -12.40 -1.07
C SER A 205 23.50 -13.48 -0.29
N LYS A 206 23.01 -13.82 0.91
CA LYS A 206 23.61 -14.79 1.85
C LYS A 206 22.48 -15.55 2.54
N LEU A 207 22.83 -16.66 3.19
CA LEU A 207 21.90 -17.35 4.08
C LEU A 207 21.44 -16.43 5.21
N THR A 208 20.15 -16.51 5.51
CA THR A 208 19.45 -15.74 6.54
C THR A 208 18.47 -16.64 7.27
N ASN A 209 18.10 -16.25 8.49
CA ASN A 209 16.92 -16.81 9.13
C ASN A 209 15.70 -16.08 8.58
N ILE A 210 14.89 -16.80 7.80
CA ILE A 210 13.68 -16.28 7.18
C ILE A 210 12.50 -16.66 8.06
N SER A 211 11.71 -15.65 8.43
CA SER A 211 10.47 -15.82 9.16
C SER A 211 9.28 -15.37 8.32
N PHE A 212 8.11 -15.96 8.52
CA PHE A 212 6.88 -15.47 7.91
C PHE A 212 5.64 -15.83 8.74
N THR A 213 4.58 -15.03 8.56
CA THR A 213 3.23 -15.34 9.03
C THR A 213 2.26 -15.21 7.87
N VAL A 214 1.16 -15.97 7.93
CA VAL A 214 0.09 -15.90 6.94
C VAL A 214 -1.22 -15.57 7.63
N ASP A 215 -1.91 -14.56 7.12
CA ASP A 215 -3.32 -14.34 7.47
C ASP A 215 -4.18 -15.39 6.78
N ARG A 216 -4.83 -16.24 7.61
CA ARG A 216 -5.68 -17.33 7.13
C ARG A 216 -7.02 -16.87 6.56
N THR A 217 -7.46 -15.63 6.84
CA THR A 217 -8.81 -15.16 6.47
C THR A 217 -9.06 -15.17 4.97
N ALA A 218 -8.00 -15.06 4.16
CA ALA A 218 -8.07 -15.12 2.72
C ALA A 218 -8.27 -16.54 2.16
N ILE A 219 -7.86 -17.58 2.91
CA ILE A 219 -7.80 -18.95 2.42
C ILE A 219 -9.17 -19.59 2.56
N ILE A 220 -10.03 -19.36 1.57
CA ILE A 220 -11.42 -19.84 1.55
C ILE A 220 -11.79 -20.46 0.20
N GLY A 221 -12.79 -21.35 0.21
CA GLY A 221 -13.23 -22.05 -0.98
C GLY A 221 -12.10 -22.82 -1.66
N GLY A 222 -11.92 -22.57 -2.97
CA GLY A 222 -10.87 -23.18 -3.79
C GLY A 222 -9.53 -22.43 -3.78
N ALA A 223 -9.38 -21.36 -2.98
CA ALA A 223 -8.14 -20.59 -2.94
C ALA A 223 -6.96 -21.42 -2.39
N SER A 224 -5.77 -21.16 -2.89
CA SER A 224 -4.53 -21.74 -2.38
C SER A 224 -3.44 -20.70 -2.22
N LEU A 225 -2.66 -20.83 -1.14
CA LEU A 225 -1.48 -20.01 -0.88
C LEU A 225 -0.26 -20.92 -0.77
N THR A 226 0.76 -20.65 -1.57
CA THR A 226 2.06 -21.33 -1.47
C THR A 226 3.10 -20.36 -0.94
N VAL A 227 3.79 -20.77 0.13
CA VAL A 227 5.01 -20.10 0.61
C VAL A 227 6.17 -21.07 0.42
N LYS A 228 7.16 -20.67 -0.38
CA LYS A 228 8.34 -21.47 -0.70
C LYS A 228 9.59 -20.71 -0.31
N ILE A 229 10.48 -21.37 0.42
CA ILE A 229 11.81 -20.86 0.77
C ILE A 229 12.87 -21.73 0.09
N THR A 230 13.89 -21.09 -0.48
CA THR A 230 15.05 -21.77 -1.06
C THR A 230 16.34 -21.46 -0.31
N SER A 231 17.34 -22.31 -0.51
CA SER A 231 18.74 -22.12 -0.17
C SER A 231 19.57 -22.63 -1.34
N GLU A 232 20.38 -21.77 -1.96
CA GLU A 232 21.19 -22.09 -3.14
C GLU A 232 20.36 -22.79 -4.22
N GLN A 233 19.19 -22.19 -4.53
CA GLN A 233 18.18 -22.70 -5.48
C GLN A 233 17.48 -24.01 -5.09
N LYS A 234 17.89 -24.68 -4.00
CA LYS A 234 17.21 -25.88 -3.48
C LYS A 234 16.07 -25.49 -2.57
N THR A 235 14.92 -26.13 -2.74
CA THR A 235 13.75 -25.92 -1.87
C THR A 235 14.04 -26.47 -0.48
N VAL A 236 13.97 -25.62 0.54
CA VAL A 236 14.12 -26.01 1.96
C VAL A 236 12.80 -25.98 2.71
N LEU A 237 11.83 -25.21 2.22
CA LEU A 237 10.44 -25.22 2.70
C LEU A 237 9.49 -24.98 1.51
N ASN A 238 8.38 -25.71 1.50
CA ASN A 238 7.31 -25.54 0.51
C ASN A 238 5.96 -25.86 1.14
N ASN A 239 5.36 -24.84 1.76
CA ASN A 239 4.05 -24.99 2.39
C ASN A 239 2.96 -24.56 1.44
N VAL A 240 1.96 -25.42 1.25
CA VAL A 240 0.75 -25.14 0.49
C VAL A 240 -0.42 -25.12 1.47
N TYR A 241 -1.02 -23.94 1.62
CA TYR A 241 -2.16 -23.71 2.48
C TYR A 241 -3.45 -23.66 1.67
N THR A 242 -4.46 -24.35 2.18
CA THR A 242 -5.81 -24.48 1.62
C THR A 242 -6.80 -24.52 2.79
N THR A 243 -8.09 -24.60 2.49
CA THR A 243 -9.14 -24.79 3.52
C THR A 243 -9.02 -26.10 4.31
N SER A 244 -8.22 -27.07 3.85
CA SER A 244 -7.92 -28.32 4.56
C SER A 244 -6.59 -28.31 5.30
N ASN A 245 -5.73 -27.30 5.08
CA ASN A 245 -4.43 -27.17 5.70
C ASN A 245 -4.14 -25.68 5.97
N PHE A 246 -4.55 -25.21 7.14
CA PHE A 246 -4.40 -23.79 7.50
C PHE A 246 -2.99 -23.47 7.99
N PRO A 247 -2.51 -22.24 7.75
CA PRO A 247 -1.27 -21.76 8.36
C PRO A 247 -1.42 -21.64 9.88
N GLY A 248 -0.35 -22.00 10.59
CA GLY A 248 -0.21 -21.78 12.02
C GLY A 248 0.40 -20.42 12.34
N GLY A 249 0.97 -20.29 13.54
CA GLY A 249 1.72 -19.10 13.96
C GLY A 249 2.97 -18.85 13.10
N ILE A 250 3.89 -18.04 13.63
CA ILE A 250 5.12 -17.70 12.92
C ILE A 250 6.00 -18.93 12.64
N LEU A 251 6.45 -19.05 11.40
CA LEU A 251 7.36 -20.10 10.94
C LEU A 251 8.74 -19.51 10.65
N TYR A 252 9.77 -20.33 10.85
CA TYR A 252 11.17 -19.98 10.63
C TYR A 252 11.87 -21.05 9.82
N THR A 253 12.77 -20.64 8.92
CA THR A 253 13.63 -21.54 8.13
C THR A 253 14.87 -20.80 7.66
N ILE A 254 15.99 -21.50 7.57
CA ILE A 254 17.22 -20.93 7.00
C ILE A 254 17.15 -21.01 5.48
N GLY A 255 17.36 -19.88 4.81
CA GLY A 255 17.36 -19.81 3.35
C GLY A 255 17.93 -18.50 2.81
N ASP A 256 17.90 -18.37 1.49
CA ASP A 256 18.31 -17.20 0.73
C ASP A 256 17.16 -16.55 -0.05
N SER A 257 15.99 -17.18 -0.15
CA SER A 257 14.83 -16.54 -0.77
C SER A 257 13.51 -17.00 -0.18
N ILE A 258 12.52 -16.10 -0.19
CA ILE A 258 11.11 -16.42 0.08
C ILE A 258 10.28 -16.00 -1.13
N SER A 259 9.44 -16.91 -1.60
CA SER A 259 8.47 -16.66 -2.66
C SER A 259 7.06 -16.98 -2.16
N VAL A 260 6.12 -16.13 -2.54
CA VAL A 260 4.71 -16.26 -2.20
C VAL A 260 3.89 -16.28 -3.47
N LYS A 261 3.05 -17.29 -3.61
CA LYS A 261 2.06 -17.39 -4.67
C LYS A 261 0.68 -17.61 -4.07
N TYR A 262 -0.28 -16.76 -4.41
CA TYR A 262 -1.68 -16.95 -4.07
C TYR A 262 -2.49 -17.07 -5.35
N ASP A 263 -3.29 -18.11 -5.45
CA ASP A 263 -4.26 -18.32 -6.52
C ASP A 263 -5.66 -18.31 -5.91
N SER A 264 -6.50 -17.33 -6.28
CA SER A 264 -7.87 -17.23 -5.78
C SER A 264 -8.75 -18.36 -6.29
N ASN A 265 -8.44 -18.91 -7.48
CA ASN A 265 -9.21 -19.96 -8.16
C ASN A 265 -10.72 -19.65 -8.21
N GLY A 266 -11.08 -18.39 -8.42
CA GLY A 266 -12.46 -17.92 -8.48
C GLY A 266 -13.13 -17.68 -7.11
N ALA A 267 -12.47 -18.00 -5.99
CA ALA A 267 -12.97 -17.68 -4.66
C ALA A 267 -12.99 -16.16 -4.43
N VAL A 268 -14.11 -15.66 -3.92
CA VAL A 268 -14.24 -14.27 -3.48
C VAL A 268 -13.76 -14.19 -2.04
N SER A 269 -12.68 -13.45 -1.79
CA SER A 269 -12.05 -13.30 -0.47
C SER A 269 -11.55 -11.87 -0.27
N THR A 270 -11.11 -11.56 0.96
CA THR A 270 -10.45 -10.29 1.32
C THR A 270 -8.98 -10.22 0.88
N GLY A 271 -8.44 -11.28 0.26
CA GLY A 271 -7.09 -11.31 -0.29
C GLY A 271 -5.99 -11.64 0.72
N PRO A 272 -4.86 -12.23 0.27
CA PRO A 272 -3.81 -12.71 1.15
C PRO A 272 -3.03 -11.57 1.82
N PHE A 273 -2.55 -11.84 3.03
CA PHE A 273 -1.54 -11.05 3.71
C PHE A 273 -0.48 -11.99 4.28
N VAL A 274 0.76 -11.88 3.80
CA VAL A 274 1.88 -12.71 4.25
C VAL A 274 2.99 -11.78 4.72
N SER A 275 3.24 -11.71 6.03
CA SER A 275 4.38 -10.95 6.54
C SER A 275 5.65 -11.78 6.41
N PHE A 276 6.79 -11.13 6.24
CA PHE A 276 8.10 -11.78 6.20
C PHE A 276 9.13 -11.03 7.04
N GLY A 277 10.18 -11.74 7.43
CA GLY A 277 11.38 -11.17 8.03
C GLY A 277 12.65 -11.90 7.65
N PHE A 278 13.73 -11.15 7.46
CA PHE A 278 15.08 -11.65 7.23
C PHE A 278 15.97 -11.21 8.38
N ASP A 279 16.55 -12.17 9.08
CA ASP A 279 17.54 -11.91 10.14
C ASP A 279 18.87 -12.55 9.79
N ARG A 280 19.96 -11.93 10.23
CA ARG A 280 21.31 -12.46 10.04
C ARG A 280 21.41 -13.89 10.55
N TYR A 281 21.79 -14.79 9.66
CA TYR A 281 22.20 -16.14 10.05
C TYR A 281 23.60 -16.09 10.67
N SER A 282 23.73 -16.62 11.88
CA SER A 282 25.03 -16.87 12.52
C SER A 282 25.12 -18.36 12.80
N SER A 283 26.07 -19.04 12.15
CA SER A 283 26.39 -20.44 12.42
C SER A 283 26.97 -20.65 13.84
N ALA A 284 27.28 -19.58 14.56
CA ALA A 284 27.88 -19.61 15.90
C ALA A 284 26.86 -19.52 17.06
N ALA A 285 25.55 -19.51 16.81
CA ALA A 285 24.54 -19.37 17.85
C ALA A 285 23.68 -20.64 18.02
N CYS A 286 24.29 -21.72 18.50
CA CYS A 286 23.59 -22.58 19.46
C CYS A 286 23.55 -21.81 20.79
N ASN A 287 22.61 -20.87 20.94
CA ASN A 287 22.01 -20.42 22.20
C ASN A 287 21.10 -19.21 21.92
N GLY A 288 19.84 -19.34 22.34
CA GLY A 288 18.72 -18.55 21.89
C GLY A 288 18.86 -17.04 22.14
N ILE A 289 18.36 -16.28 21.17
CA ILE A 289 17.87 -14.93 21.39
C ILE A 289 16.45 -14.90 20.82
N PHE A 290 15.47 -14.91 21.71
CA PHE A 290 14.07 -14.63 21.37
C PHE A 290 13.94 -13.12 21.12
N ILE A 291 13.66 -12.73 19.89
CA ILE A 291 13.13 -11.39 19.60
C ILE A 291 11.62 -11.55 19.40
N THR A 292 10.87 -11.20 20.43
CA THR A 292 9.41 -11.12 20.38
C THR A 292 9.01 -9.86 19.61
N ILE A 293 8.32 -10.02 18.47
CA ILE A 293 7.64 -8.91 17.81
C ILE A 293 6.18 -8.94 18.25
N ILE A 294 5.76 -7.90 18.97
CA ILE A 294 4.34 -7.59 19.16
C ILE A 294 3.89 -6.88 17.86
N MET A 295 3.35 -7.64 16.91
CA MET A 295 2.44 -7.07 15.93
C MET A 295 1.06 -7.01 16.58
N ALA A 296 0.57 -5.80 16.86
CA ALA A 296 -0.80 -5.59 17.29
C ALA A 296 -1.75 -5.84 16.10
N ILE A 297 -2.08 -7.11 15.86
CA ILE A 297 -3.22 -7.47 15.02
C ILE A 297 -4.46 -7.24 15.88
N TRP A 298 -5.13 -6.11 15.69
CA TRP A 298 -6.45 -5.88 16.26
C TRP A 298 -7.47 -6.69 15.46
N MET A 299 -7.60 -7.98 15.76
CA MET A 299 -8.75 -8.76 15.34
C MET A 299 -9.95 -8.24 16.14
N GLY A 300 -10.79 -7.45 15.50
CA GLY A 300 -12.11 -7.11 16.03
C GLY A 300 -12.93 -8.39 16.19
N LEU A 301 -12.97 -8.92 17.41
CA LEU A 301 -14.06 -9.78 17.87
C LEU A 301 -15.23 -8.85 18.19
N SER A 302 -16.15 -8.66 17.24
CA SER A 302 -17.50 -8.20 17.54
C SER A 302 -18.34 -9.42 17.90
N LEU A 303 -18.74 -9.49 19.18
CA LEU A 303 -20.00 -10.08 19.61
C LEU A 303 -21.18 -9.35 18.94
#